data_AF-A0A1W1W1C5-F1
#
_entry.id   AF-A0A1W1W1C5-F1
#
_cell.length_a   1.000
_cell.length_b   1.000
_cell.length_c   1.000
_cell.angle_alpha   90.00
_cell.angle_beta   90.00
_cell.angle_gamma   90.00
#
_symmetry.space_group_name_H-M   'P 1'
#
loop_
_entity.id
_entity.type
_entity.pdbx_description
1 polymer ?
#
loop_
_entity_poly.entity_id
_entity_poly.type
_entity_poly.pdbx_seq_one_letter_code
_entity_poly.pdbx_strand_id
1 'polypeptide(L)'
;MTRDEMIARTEQLKKLHKRAEKILLKFPGVVGVGMGLKETNNTLTDEASFRVYVTRKKSTADLPPDQQIPPEVLGIKTDVIEMDETTPYVDEAEYRPLKGGVQAGNGSGALGTLGCVAKRTSDNATVVLSNHHVMFAQGKGVGDKLGQPDFSESCCCTCGEVGTIEAGQVGGLVDAAIATVNSSIGSVQEINQIGVIAGTAAAIIGETVRKVGRTTGLTTGTVTDINSPANSTAGSSFTNQVRITPVAGVDKFSNNGDSGSVIVNASNQVVALLWGGNTGNGVANNIGDVLAAMGITIPAGVADIDFVRDTAAPAPLPTEREILLRRVQRTLRQTERGRAVLNVVLEFRFEVMQLLQKQRAVGVAWQRHQGPTFLAALFRSLKEPAYCIPRQIEGVSVQRLLMSMAATLEEHGSARLRTAISRHALAVLEAADQHDTVDEILRHLTGRSRPLPAQGQEICPPVAVHS
;
A
#
# COMPACT_ATOMS: atom_id res chain seq x y z
N MET A 1 -29.09 -28.91 -3.67
CA MET A 1 -29.58 -28.04 -2.58
C MET A 1 -30.29 -26.85 -3.21
N THR A 2 -31.54 -26.59 -2.84
CA THR A 2 -32.31 -25.42 -3.29
C THR A 2 -31.83 -24.15 -2.60
N ARG A 3 -32.13 -22.97 -3.15
CA ARG A 3 -31.72 -21.67 -2.56
C ARG A 3 -32.22 -21.51 -1.12
N ASP A 4 -33.44 -21.95 -0.84
CA ASP A 4 -34.06 -21.87 0.49
C ASP A 4 -33.35 -22.79 1.50
N GLU A 5 -32.92 -23.98 1.06
CA GLU A 5 -32.08 -24.88 1.88
C GLU A 5 -30.72 -24.25 2.20
N MET A 6 -30.10 -23.53 1.26
CA MET A 6 -28.83 -22.83 1.51
C MET A 6 -28.99 -21.71 2.54
N ILE A 7 -30.10 -20.96 2.46
CA ILE A 7 -30.43 -19.87 3.39
C ILE A 7 -30.67 -20.43 4.79
N ALA A 8 -31.52 -21.46 4.92
CA ALA A 8 -31.83 -22.09 6.21
C ALA A 8 -30.57 -22.64 6.90
N ARG A 9 -29.70 -23.31 6.13
CA ARG A 9 -28.42 -23.82 6.62
C ARG A 9 -27.45 -22.71 7.04
N THR A 10 -27.38 -21.63 6.29
CA THR A 10 -26.55 -20.46 6.63
C THR A 10 -27.01 -19.80 7.92
N GLU A 11 -28.32 -19.64 8.11
CA GLU A 11 -28.88 -19.08 9.34
C GLU A 11 -28.65 -19.99 10.56
N GLN A 12 -28.70 -21.31 10.38
CA GLN A 12 -28.33 -22.26 11.42
C GLN A 12 -26.85 -22.13 11.82
N LEU A 13 -25.94 -22.02 10.85
CA LEU A 13 -24.50 -21.81 11.09
C LEU A 13 -24.24 -20.50 11.84
N LYS A 14 -24.87 -19.39 11.41
CA LYS A 14 -24.73 -18.07 12.07
C LYS A 14 -25.14 -18.11 13.54
N LYS A 15 -26.24 -18.81 13.88
CA LYS A 15 -26.70 -18.95 15.28
C LYS A 15 -25.67 -19.65 16.17
N LEU A 16 -24.95 -20.63 15.63
CA LEU A 16 -23.99 -21.45 16.37
C LEU A 16 -22.57 -20.86 16.34
N HIS A 17 -22.23 -20.07 15.33
CA HIS A 17 -20.88 -19.56 15.08
C HIS A 17 -20.28 -18.80 16.26
N LYS A 18 -20.99 -17.86 16.89
CA LYS A 18 -20.47 -17.13 18.07
C LYS A 18 -20.08 -18.05 19.23
N ARG A 19 -20.82 -19.15 19.43
CA ARG A 19 -20.51 -20.13 20.48
C ARG A 19 -19.34 -21.02 20.07
N ALA A 20 -19.31 -21.46 18.81
CA ALA A 20 -18.23 -22.25 18.26
C ALA A 20 -16.90 -21.49 18.26
N GLU A 21 -16.91 -20.22 17.86
CA GLU A 21 -15.77 -19.31 17.88
C GLU A 21 -15.18 -19.19 19.30
N LYS A 22 -16.02 -18.98 20.32
CA LYS A 22 -15.57 -18.92 21.72
C LYS A 22 -14.93 -20.22 22.22
N ILE A 23 -15.30 -21.37 21.65
CA ILE A 23 -14.71 -22.67 21.97
C ILE A 23 -13.38 -22.82 21.23
N LEU A 24 -13.40 -22.59 19.92
CA LEU A 24 -12.32 -22.88 18.99
C LEU A 24 -11.13 -21.91 19.11
N LEU A 25 -11.37 -20.64 19.47
CA LEU A 25 -10.30 -19.66 19.73
C LEU A 25 -9.45 -20.00 20.97
N LYS A 26 -9.87 -20.95 21.81
CA LYS A 26 -9.06 -21.41 22.95
C LYS A 26 -7.94 -22.35 22.54
N PHE A 27 -7.99 -22.92 21.33
CA PHE A 27 -6.97 -23.84 20.87
C PHE A 27 -5.72 -23.07 20.40
N PRO A 28 -4.52 -23.50 20.83
CA PRO A 28 -3.27 -22.86 20.42
C PRO A 28 -3.10 -22.80 18.90
N GLY A 29 -2.73 -21.63 18.39
CA GLY A 29 -2.47 -21.41 16.96
C GLY A 29 -3.69 -21.10 16.11
N VAL A 30 -4.91 -21.17 16.68
CA VAL A 30 -6.12 -20.67 16.01
C VAL A 30 -6.13 -19.14 16.05
N VAL A 31 -6.21 -18.52 14.88
CA VAL A 31 -6.23 -17.06 14.71
C VAL A 31 -7.61 -16.52 14.35
N GLY A 32 -8.52 -17.39 13.88
CA GLY A 32 -9.87 -17.00 13.54
C GLY A 32 -10.77 -18.18 13.23
N VAL A 33 -12.08 -17.96 13.30
CA VAL A 33 -13.10 -18.98 13.00
C VAL A 33 -14.15 -18.36 12.09
N GLY A 34 -14.31 -18.91 10.89
CA GLY A 34 -15.34 -18.55 9.93
C GLY A 34 -16.42 -19.62 9.78
N MET A 35 -17.29 -19.44 8.79
CA MET A 35 -18.29 -20.43 8.36
C MET A 35 -18.14 -20.61 6.85
N GLY A 36 -18.26 -21.85 6.37
CA GLY A 36 -18.22 -22.10 4.94
C GLY A 36 -18.42 -23.57 4.62
N LEU A 37 -18.02 -23.95 3.41
CA LEU A 37 -17.99 -25.34 2.99
C LEU A 37 -16.69 -25.98 3.46
N LYS A 38 -16.76 -27.26 3.84
CA LYS A 38 -15.59 -28.04 4.18
C LYS A 38 -14.76 -28.29 2.92
N GLU A 39 -13.45 -28.25 3.07
CA GLU A 39 -12.52 -28.61 2.03
C GLU A 39 -11.78 -29.89 2.43
N THR A 40 -11.63 -30.83 1.50
CA THR A 40 -10.87 -32.07 1.73
C THR A 40 -10.04 -32.35 0.48
N ASN A 41 -8.74 -32.58 0.65
CA ASN A 41 -7.79 -32.78 -0.46
C ASN A 41 -7.91 -31.70 -1.56
N ASN A 42 -7.91 -30.41 -1.15
CA ASN A 42 -8.05 -29.24 -2.01
C ASN A 42 -9.34 -29.20 -2.85
N THR A 43 -10.37 -29.93 -2.43
CA THR A 43 -11.68 -29.94 -3.10
C THR A 43 -12.75 -29.51 -2.10
N LEU A 44 -13.52 -28.49 -2.46
CA LEU A 44 -14.68 -28.04 -1.68
C LEU A 44 -15.78 -29.12 -1.74
N THR A 45 -16.31 -29.47 -0.58
CA THR A 45 -17.44 -30.38 -0.44
C THR A 45 -18.74 -29.61 -0.30
N ASP A 46 -19.87 -30.31 -0.29
CA ASP A 46 -21.17 -29.74 0.00
C ASP A 46 -21.49 -29.70 1.49
N GLU A 47 -20.57 -30.09 2.38
CA GLU A 47 -20.75 -30.11 3.84
C GLU A 47 -20.42 -28.76 4.47
N ALA A 48 -21.18 -28.36 5.49
CA ALA A 48 -20.98 -27.09 6.16
C ALA A 48 -20.04 -27.27 7.32
N SER A 49 -19.14 -26.32 7.48
CA SER A 49 -18.15 -26.36 8.53
C SER A 49 -17.88 -25.00 9.16
N PHE A 50 -17.41 -25.05 10.40
CA PHE A 50 -16.64 -23.97 10.97
C PHE A 50 -15.24 -24.03 10.39
N ARG A 51 -14.88 -22.99 9.63
CA ARG A 51 -13.57 -22.85 9.00
C ARG A 51 -12.60 -22.28 10.03
N VAL A 52 -11.69 -23.11 10.55
CA VAL A 52 -10.78 -22.79 11.65
C VAL A 52 -9.43 -22.41 11.05
N TYR A 53 -9.10 -21.13 11.10
CA TYR A 53 -7.87 -20.61 10.52
C TYR A 53 -6.72 -20.69 11.53
N VAL A 54 -5.61 -21.30 11.11
CA VAL A 54 -4.39 -21.45 11.90
C VAL A 54 -3.20 -20.83 11.17
N THR A 55 -2.19 -20.39 11.91
CA THR A 55 -0.95 -19.83 11.30
C THR A 55 -0.13 -20.86 10.53
N ARG A 56 -0.19 -22.14 10.93
CA ARG A 56 0.48 -23.26 10.27
C ARG A 56 -0.27 -24.56 10.55
N LYS A 57 -0.55 -25.36 9.52
CA LYS A 57 -1.06 -26.72 9.70
C LYS A 57 0.05 -27.65 10.18
N LYS A 58 -0.28 -28.50 11.14
CA LYS A 58 0.55 -29.62 11.59
C LYS A 58 -0.23 -30.92 11.37
N SER A 59 0.48 -32.02 11.18
CA SER A 59 -0.14 -33.34 11.18
C SER A 59 -0.77 -33.61 12.55
N THR A 60 -1.88 -34.35 12.59
CA THR A 60 -2.48 -34.79 13.86
C THR A 60 -1.51 -35.65 14.68
N ALA A 61 -0.59 -36.36 14.03
CA ALA A 61 0.48 -37.11 14.70
C ALA A 61 1.48 -36.22 15.45
N ASP A 62 1.62 -34.96 15.02
CA ASP A 62 2.57 -33.98 15.58
C ASP A 62 1.92 -33.07 16.61
N LEU A 63 0.65 -33.33 16.98
CA LEU A 63 -0.14 -32.50 17.87
C LEU A 63 -0.62 -33.28 19.11
N PRO A 64 -0.37 -32.76 20.32
CA PRO A 64 -1.00 -33.25 21.53
C PRO A 64 -2.54 -33.28 21.40
N PRO A 65 -3.25 -34.28 21.98
CA PRO A 65 -4.70 -34.42 21.82
C PRO A 65 -5.51 -33.19 22.24
N ASP A 66 -5.04 -32.43 23.22
CA ASP A 66 -5.66 -31.19 23.72
C ASP A 66 -5.44 -29.98 22.79
N GLN A 67 -4.56 -30.09 21.79
CA GLN A 67 -4.31 -29.09 20.75
C GLN A 67 -4.96 -29.45 19.42
N GLN A 68 -5.51 -30.66 19.29
CA GLN A 68 -6.20 -31.08 18.08
C GLN A 68 -7.59 -30.45 18.03
N ILE A 69 -7.84 -29.69 16.96
CA ILE A 69 -9.17 -29.13 16.71
C ILE A 69 -10.17 -30.29 16.56
N PRO A 70 -11.24 -30.34 17.37
CA PRO A 70 -12.24 -31.40 17.26
C PRO A 70 -12.83 -31.41 15.86
N PRO A 71 -13.07 -32.58 15.23
CA PRO A 71 -13.64 -32.68 13.88
C PRO A 71 -15.07 -32.14 13.79
N GLU A 72 -15.71 -31.90 14.93
CA GLU A 72 -17.06 -31.37 15.05
C GLU A 72 -17.21 -30.53 16.32
N VAL A 73 -17.89 -29.39 16.21
CA VAL A 73 -18.22 -28.50 17.32
C VAL A 73 -19.68 -28.09 17.19
N LEU A 74 -20.47 -28.23 18.27
CA LEU A 74 -21.90 -27.91 18.29
C LEU A 74 -22.72 -28.60 17.18
N GLY A 75 -22.35 -29.82 16.79
CA GLY A 75 -23.03 -30.57 15.72
C GLY A 75 -22.63 -30.18 14.30
N ILE A 76 -21.63 -29.30 14.14
CA ILE A 76 -21.15 -28.80 12.85
C ILE A 76 -19.69 -29.20 12.65
N LYS A 77 -19.34 -29.70 11.46
CA LYS A 77 -17.97 -30.12 11.14
C LYS A 77 -16.99 -28.96 11.28
N THR A 78 -15.73 -29.26 11.57
CA THR A 78 -14.65 -28.27 11.50
C THR A 78 -13.80 -28.51 10.25
N ASP A 79 -13.23 -27.43 9.75
CA ASP A 79 -12.27 -27.45 8.65
C ASP A 79 -11.07 -26.61 9.02
N VAL A 80 -9.93 -27.25 9.31
CA VAL A 80 -8.70 -26.55 9.68
C VAL A 80 -8.05 -26.05 8.41
N ILE A 81 -7.70 -24.78 8.36
CA ILE A 81 -7.16 -24.09 7.18
C ILE A 81 -5.91 -23.35 7.62
N GLU A 82 -4.80 -23.59 6.93
CA GLU A 82 -3.62 -22.77 7.13
C GLU A 82 -3.90 -21.43 6.46
N MET A 83 -3.69 -20.34 7.18
CA MET A 83 -3.92 -19.01 6.67
C MET A 83 -2.89 -18.70 5.58
N ASP A 84 -3.34 -18.55 4.34
CA ASP A 84 -2.48 -18.09 3.25
C ASP A 84 -1.98 -16.67 3.54
N GLU A 85 -0.69 -16.43 3.28
CA GLU A 85 -0.16 -15.07 3.17
C GLU A 85 -0.71 -14.44 1.89
N THR A 86 -1.81 -13.69 2.00
CA THR A 86 -2.27 -12.89 0.86
C THR A 86 -1.25 -11.79 0.60
N THR A 87 -0.61 -11.79 -0.57
CA THR A 87 0.16 -10.64 -1.03
C THR A 87 -0.81 -9.52 -1.38
N PRO A 88 -0.77 -8.36 -0.69
CA PRO A 88 -1.60 -7.24 -1.08
C PRO A 88 -1.24 -6.84 -2.50
N TYR A 89 -2.25 -6.47 -3.31
CA TYR A 89 -1.97 -5.63 -4.46
C TYR A 89 -1.28 -4.36 -3.91
N VAL A 90 -0.16 -3.99 -4.49
CA VAL A 90 0.58 -2.78 -4.11
C VAL A 90 0.67 -1.93 -5.37
N ASP A 91 -0.28 -1.01 -5.53
CA ASP A 91 -0.24 -0.02 -6.61
C ASP A 91 0.73 1.12 -6.27
N GLU A 92 2.02 0.89 -6.51
CA GLU A 92 3.10 1.88 -6.39
C GLU A 92 3.39 2.64 -7.71
N ALA A 93 2.47 2.57 -8.68
CA ALA A 93 2.60 3.36 -9.90
C ALA A 93 2.38 4.86 -9.62
N GLU A 94 3.01 5.71 -10.41
CA GLU A 94 2.75 7.15 -10.40
C GLU A 94 1.69 7.48 -11.45
N TYR A 95 0.67 8.24 -11.07
CA TYR A 95 -0.43 8.64 -11.95
C TYR A 95 -0.44 10.15 -12.12
N ARG A 96 -0.15 10.61 -13.34
CA ARG A 96 -0.17 12.02 -13.77
C ARG A 96 -0.84 12.04 -15.15
N PRO A 97 -2.10 12.48 -15.27
CA PRO A 97 -2.93 13.13 -14.26
C PRO A 97 -3.38 12.22 -13.12
N LEU A 98 -3.71 12.81 -11.97
CA LEU A 98 -4.32 12.09 -10.86
C LEU A 98 -5.71 11.56 -11.23
N LYS A 99 -6.01 10.35 -10.77
CA LYS A 99 -7.30 9.68 -10.90
C LYS A 99 -7.66 8.94 -9.62
N GLY A 100 -8.93 8.62 -9.41
CA GLY A 100 -9.39 7.83 -8.28
C GLY A 100 -8.92 6.37 -8.32
N GLY A 101 -9.03 5.67 -7.19
CA GLY A 101 -8.71 4.24 -7.05
C GLY A 101 -7.22 3.91 -6.96
N VAL A 102 -6.35 4.90 -6.83
CA VAL A 102 -4.88 4.73 -6.76
C VAL A 102 -4.36 5.01 -5.35
N GLN A 103 -3.18 4.51 -5.00
CA GLN A 103 -2.60 4.72 -3.67
C GLN A 103 -2.31 6.20 -3.38
N ALA A 104 -2.59 6.65 -2.16
CA ALA A 104 -2.17 7.94 -1.65
C ALA A 104 -1.73 7.86 -0.17
N GLY A 105 -0.89 8.79 0.24
CA GLY A 105 -0.37 8.86 1.61
C GLY A 105 0.17 10.24 1.97
N ASN A 106 0.24 10.51 3.27
CA ASN A 106 0.71 11.78 3.83
C ASN A 106 2.19 11.72 4.28
N GLY A 107 2.92 10.65 3.92
CA GLY A 107 4.31 10.42 4.28
C GLY A 107 4.56 9.97 5.73
N SER A 108 3.51 9.71 6.50
CA SER A 108 3.64 9.18 7.88
C SER A 108 3.76 7.65 7.94
N GLY A 109 3.68 6.96 6.79
CA GLY A 109 3.56 5.51 6.69
C GLY A 109 2.11 5.00 6.73
N ALA A 110 1.12 5.87 6.98
CA ALA A 110 -0.28 5.54 6.75
C ALA A 110 -0.62 5.70 5.26
N LEU A 111 -1.01 4.58 4.64
CA LEU A 111 -1.37 4.52 3.22
C LEU A 111 -2.84 4.19 3.05
N GLY A 112 -3.46 4.86 2.10
CA GLY A 112 -4.85 4.63 1.70
C GLY A 112 -5.02 4.72 0.19
N THR A 113 -6.26 4.96 -0.22
CA THR A 113 -6.67 5.11 -1.61
C THR A 113 -7.18 6.54 -1.85
N LEU A 114 -6.75 7.14 -2.94
CA LEU A 114 -7.34 8.36 -3.48
C LEU A 114 -8.73 8.00 -4.02
N GLY A 115 -9.79 8.56 -3.44
CA GLY A 115 -11.15 8.23 -3.81
C GLY A 115 -11.51 8.72 -5.20
N CYS A 116 -11.63 10.04 -5.35
CA CYS A 116 -11.90 10.67 -6.63
C CYS A 116 -11.50 12.14 -6.64
N VAL A 117 -11.55 12.74 -7.82
CA VAL A 117 -11.49 14.20 -8.00
C VAL A 117 -12.87 14.80 -7.71
N ALA A 118 -12.91 15.96 -7.09
CA ALA A 118 -14.12 16.70 -6.76
C ALA A 118 -13.91 18.21 -6.96
N LYS A 119 -15.00 18.97 -6.84
CA LYS A 119 -15.04 20.43 -6.93
C LYS A 119 -15.52 21.02 -5.62
N ARG A 120 -14.71 21.91 -5.03
CA ARG A 120 -15.10 22.65 -3.83
C ARG A 120 -16.24 23.61 -4.15
N THR A 121 -17.28 23.65 -3.31
CA THR A 121 -18.49 24.42 -3.58
C THR A 121 -18.30 25.93 -3.44
N SER A 122 -17.33 26.37 -2.62
CA SER A 122 -17.09 27.79 -2.37
C SER A 122 -16.51 28.54 -3.57
N ASP A 123 -15.68 27.89 -4.38
CA ASP A 123 -14.91 28.55 -5.45
C ASP A 123 -14.64 27.67 -6.68
N ASN A 124 -15.24 26.47 -6.74
CA ASN A 124 -15.08 25.51 -7.83
C ASN A 124 -13.64 24.99 -8.01
N ALA A 125 -12.79 25.12 -6.99
CA ALA A 125 -11.43 24.58 -7.03
C ALA A 125 -11.43 23.06 -7.13
N THR A 126 -10.48 22.52 -7.90
CA THR A 126 -10.26 21.07 -8.01
C THR A 126 -9.59 20.54 -6.74
N VAL A 127 -10.24 19.58 -6.11
CA VAL A 127 -9.72 18.87 -4.93
C VAL A 127 -9.78 17.36 -5.15
N VAL A 128 -9.09 16.61 -4.30
CA VAL A 128 -9.16 15.14 -4.26
C VAL A 128 -9.70 14.70 -2.91
N LEU A 129 -10.53 13.65 -2.93
CA LEU A 129 -11.20 13.08 -1.77
C LEU A 129 -10.49 11.79 -1.31
N SER A 130 -10.33 11.60 0.00
CA SER A 130 -9.98 10.33 0.65
C SER A 130 -10.56 10.30 2.07
N ASN A 131 -10.13 9.37 2.93
CA ASN A 131 -10.52 9.38 4.34
C ASN A 131 -9.68 10.36 5.17
N HIS A 132 -10.27 10.86 6.25
CA HIS A 132 -9.55 11.63 7.26
C HIS A 132 -8.47 10.78 7.92
N HIS A 133 -8.77 9.53 8.31
CA HIS A 133 -7.76 8.69 8.97
C HIS A 133 -6.56 8.31 8.08
N VAL A 134 -6.62 8.58 6.78
CA VAL A 134 -5.49 8.45 5.84
C VAL A 134 -4.70 9.76 5.78
N MET A 135 -5.37 10.89 5.48
CA MET A 135 -4.69 12.17 5.29
C MET A 135 -4.18 12.77 6.61
N PHE A 136 -4.91 12.61 7.71
CA PHE A 136 -4.61 13.16 9.03
C PHE A 136 -3.92 12.14 9.96
N ALA A 137 -3.44 11.02 9.42
CA ALA A 137 -2.79 10.00 10.20
C ALA A 137 -1.54 10.52 10.91
N GLN A 138 -1.25 9.98 12.10
CA GLN A 138 -0.02 10.25 12.87
C GLN A 138 0.24 11.74 13.15
N GLY A 139 -0.82 12.51 13.43
CA GLY A 139 -0.72 13.93 13.80
C GLY A 139 -0.59 14.88 12.62
N LYS A 140 -0.79 14.40 11.39
CA LYS A 140 -0.91 15.24 10.20
C LYS A 140 -2.22 16.03 10.20
N GLY A 141 -2.20 17.17 9.53
CA GLY A 141 -3.33 18.10 9.53
C GLY A 141 -3.42 19.00 8.30
N VAL A 142 -4.26 20.02 8.42
CA VAL A 142 -4.40 21.05 7.38
C VAL A 142 -3.05 21.74 7.14
N GLY A 143 -2.69 21.88 5.86
CA GLY A 143 -1.40 22.45 5.43
C GLY A 143 -0.30 21.41 5.21
N ASP A 144 -0.46 20.18 5.71
CA ASP A 144 0.47 19.09 5.39
C ASP A 144 0.33 18.61 3.94
N LYS A 145 1.39 17.98 3.43
CA LYS A 145 1.46 17.51 2.05
C LYS A 145 0.77 16.16 1.86
N LEU A 146 0.09 16.03 0.73
CA LEU A 146 -0.43 14.77 0.22
C LEU A 146 0.47 14.28 -0.92
N GLY A 147 0.74 12.98 -0.96
CA GLY A 147 1.52 12.36 -2.01
C GLY A 147 0.87 11.15 -2.66
N GLN A 148 1.34 10.86 -3.87
CA GLN A 148 0.95 9.74 -4.72
C GLN A 148 2.23 9.17 -5.38
N PRO A 149 2.56 7.88 -5.14
CA PRO A 149 1.83 6.91 -4.30
C PRO A 149 1.95 7.17 -2.79
N ASP A 150 2.91 7.97 -2.35
CA ASP A 150 3.05 8.48 -0.98
C ASP A 150 3.86 9.78 -1.00
N PHE A 151 3.75 10.62 0.03
CA PHE A 151 4.59 11.79 0.20
C PHE A 151 5.90 11.39 0.88
N SER A 152 7.03 11.89 0.40
CA SER A 152 8.26 11.78 1.17
C SER A 152 9.14 13.00 0.96
N GLU A 153 9.51 13.63 2.06
CA GLU A 153 10.49 14.71 2.08
C GLU A 153 11.76 14.19 2.77
N SER A 154 12.89 14.40 2.10
CA SER A 154 14.22 14.09 2.63
C SER A 154 15.10 15.32 2.47
N CYS A 155 16.29 15.35 3.07
CA CYS A 155 17.22 16.49 3.04
C CYS A 155 17.72 16.90 1.65
N CYS A 156 17.12 16.38 0.58
CA CYS A 156 17.64 16.47 -0.75
C CYS A 156 16.57 16.41 -1.86
N CYS A 157 15.32 16.02 -1.57
CA CYS A 157 14.21 16.02 -2.54
C CYS A 157 12.86 15.84 -1.85
N THR A 158 11.83 16.37 -2.51
CA THR A 158 10.42 16.11 -2.21
C THR A 158 9.88 15.19 -3.30
N CYS A 159 9.49 13.97 -2.92
CA CYS A 159 8.98 12.97 -3.85
C CYS A 159 7.50 12.72 -3.60
N GLY A 160 6.79 12.44 -4.68
CA GLY A 160 5.40 12.03 -4.66
C GLY A 160 4.41 13.14 -4.30
N GLU A 161 4.83 14.34 -3.93
CA GLU A 161 3.91 15.46 -3.63
C GLU A 161 2.96 15.70 -4.81
N VAL A 162 1.67 15.71 -4.49
CA VAL A 162 0.60 16.02 -5.45
C VAL A 162 -0.33 17.12 -4.99
N GLY A 163 -0.26 17.51 -3.72
CA GLY A 163 -1.24 18.40 -3.16
C GLY A 163 -0.99 18.76 -1.70
N THR A 164 -1.86 19.59 -1.16
CA THR A 164 -1.84 20.01 0.24
C THR A 164 -3.20 19.73 0.88
N ILE A 165 -3.19 19.07 2.04
CA ILE A 165 -4.36 18.72 2.84
C ILE A 165 -5.05 20.00 3.29
N GLU A 166 -6.37 20.06 3.10
CA GLU A 166 -7.12 21.30 3.29
C GLU A 166 -8.18 21.19 4.38
N ALA A 167 -8.93 20.10 4.40
CA ALA A 167 -9.98 19.89 5.38
C ALA A 167 -10.19 18.39 5.62
N GLY A 168 -10.72 18.06 6.79
CA GLY A 168 -11.11 16.70 7.11
C GLY A 168 -11.99 16.64 8.35
N GLN A 169 -12.80 15.59 8.40
CA GLN A 169 -13.72 15.32 9.50
C GLN A 169 -13.76 13.81 9.76
N VAL A 170 -13.76 13.45 11.05
CA VAL A 170 -13.92 12.08 11.51
C VAL A 170 -14.94 12.01 12.64
N GLY A 171 -15.86 11.06 12.55
CA GLY A 171 -16.90 10.81 13.54
C GLY A 171 -18.26 11.42 13.18
N GLY A 172 -19.30 10.94 13.86
CA GLY A 172 -20.67 11.34 13.58
C GLY A 172 -21.20 10.68 12.31
N LEU A 173 -21.00 11.33 11.16
CA LEU A 173 -21.48 10.85 9.85
C LEU A 173 -20.35 10.39 8.92
N VAL A 174 -19.16 11.00 9.04
CA VAL A 174 -18.12 10.86 8.02
C VAL A 174 -16.74 10.59 8.59
N ASP A 175 -15.96 9.86 7.82
CA ASP A 175 -14.50 9.82 7.85
C ASP A 175 -14.00 10.23 6.47
N ALA A 176 -13.74 11.53 6.28
CA ALA A 176 -13.45 12.11 4.97
C ALA A 176 -12.47 13.27 5.10
N ALA A 177 -11.60 13.41 4.11
CA ALA A 177 -10.70 14.54 3.97
C ALA A 177 -10.49 14.90 2.51
N ILE A 178 -10.19 16.17 2.27
CA ILE A 178 -9.88 16.73 0.97
C ILE A 178 -8.50 17.38 0.95
N ALA A 179 -7.87 17.33 -0.21
CA ALA A 179 -6.63 18.04 -0.50
C ALA A 179 -6.72 18.75 -1.84
N THR A 180 -6.01 19.86 -1.96
CA THR A 180 -5.78 20.54 -3.25
C THR A 180 -4.95 19.66 -4.18
N VAL A 181 -5.03 19.92 -5.48
CA VAL A 181 -4.14 19.29 -6.47
C VAL A 181 -3.18 20.33 -7.01
N ASN A 182 -1.88 20.03 -6.95
CA ASN A 182 -0.85 20.84 -7.56
C ASN A 182 -1.10 20.90 -9.07
N SER A 183 -1.17 22.11 -9.62
CA SER A 183 -1.51 22.35 -11.02
C SER A 183 -0.59 21.65 -12.01
N SER A 184 0.66 21.41 -11.63
CA SER A 184 1.67 20.67 -12.41
C SER A 184 1.35 19.19 -12.63
N ILE A 185 0.46 18.62 -11.81
CA ILE A 185 0.11 17.21 -11.83
C ILE A 185 -1.09 16.95 -12.76
N GLY A 186 -2.06 17.86 -12.76
CA GLY A 186 -3.36 17.67 -13.40
C GLY A 186 -4.19 16.56 -12.75
N SER A 187 -5.47 16.49 -13.11
CA SER A 187 -6.39 15.46 -12.63
C SER A 187 -7.44 15.12 -13.68
N VAL A 188 -8.01 13.92 -13.58
CA VAL A 188 -9.10 13.43 -14.45
C VAL A 188 -10.24 12.87 -13.61
N GLN A 189 -11.47 13.06 -14.09
CA GLN A 189 -12.70 12.64 -13.42
C GLN A 189 -12.98 11.13 -13.65
N GLU A 190 -11.99 10.30 -13.35
CA GLU A 190 -12.00 8.85 -13.56
C GLU A 190 -11.57 8.09 -12.30
N ILE A 191 -11.99 6.84 -12.21
CA ILE A 191 -11.47 5.86 -11.26
C ILE A 191 -10.69 4.80 -12.04
N ASN A 192 -9.50 4.45 -11.56
CA ASN A 192 -8.65 3.43 -12.17
C ASN A 192 -9.45 2.14 -12.42
N GLN A 193 -9.31 1.53 -13.60
CA GLN A 193 -10.03 0.32 -14.06
C GLN A 193 -11.57 0.41 -14.17
N ILE A 194 -12.22 1.47 -13.65
CA ILE A 194 -13.67 1.68 -13.74
C ILE A 194 -14.02 2.71 -14.83
N GLY A 195 -13.15 3.71 -15.04
CA GLY A 195 -13.34 4.77 -16.01
C GLY A 195 -14.05 6.00 -15.44
N VAL A 196 -14.70 6.76 -16.33
CA VAL A 196 -15.29 8.06 -16.04
C VAL A 196 -16.42 7.97 -15.01
N ILE A 197 -16.40 8.89 -14.04
CA ILE A 197 -17.45 9.04 -13.02
C ILE A 197 -18.66 9.75 -13.64
N ALA A 198 -19.86 9.22 -13.43
CA ALA A 198 -21.12 9.78 -13.95
C ALA A 198 -21.86 10.65 -12.92
N GLY A 199 -21.14 11.25 -11.98
CA GLY A 199 -21.68 12.04 -10.88
C GLY A 199 -21.92 11.20 -9.62
N THR A 200 -22.98 11.52 -8.88
CA THR A 200 -23.34 10.83 -7.62
C THR A 200 -24.77 10.33 -7.63
N ALA A 201 -25.03 9.34 -6.78
CA ALA A 201 -26.37 8.80 -6.54
C ALA A 201 -26.48 8.37 -5.07
N ALA A 202 -27.71 8.19 -4.58
CA ALA A 202 -27.95 7.58 -3.28
C ALA A 202 -27.63 6.08 -3.34
N ALA A 203 -27.07 5.53 -2.26
CA ALA A 203 -26.89 4.08 -2.13
C ALA A 203 -28.24 3.38 -1.95
N ILE A 204 -28.47 2.29 -2.69
CA ILE A 204 -29.73 1.53 -2.64
C ILE A 204 -29.45 0.11 -2.15
N ILE A 205 -30.22 -0.38 -1.17
CA ILE A 205 -30.11 -1.77 -0.69
C ILE A 205 -30.35 -2.74 -1.85
N GLY A 206 -29.51 -3.77 -1.96
CA GLY A 206 -29.56 -4.80 -3.01
C GLY A 206 -28.84 -4.40 -4.30
N GLU A 207 -28.41 -3.13 -4.43
CA GLU A 207 -27.68 -2.67 -5.61
C GLU A 207 -26.28 -3.29 -5.67
N THR A 208 -25.87 -3.69 -6.88
CA THR A 208 -24.50 -4.14 -7.14
C THR A 208 -23.60 -2.93 -7.34
N VAL A 209 -22.51 -2.90 -6.59
CA VAL A 209 -21.54 -1.80 -6.56
C VAL A 209 -20.12 -2.31 -6.73
N ARG A 210 -19.22 -1.44 -7.16
CA ARG A 210 -17.80 -1.76 -7.36
C ARG A 210 -16.90 -0.65 -6.84
N LYS A 211 -15.67 -1.01 -6.49
CA LYS A 211 -14.64 -0.07 -6.03
C LYS A 211 -13.25 -0.53 -6.47
N VAL A 212 -12.33 0.41 -6.62
CA VAL A 212 -10.90 0.12 -6.75
C VAL A 212 -10.17 0.69 -5.56
N GLY A 213 -9.45 -0.17 -4.85
CA GLY A 213 -8.62 0.19 -3.70
C GLY A 213 -7.19 -0.28 -3.90
N ARG A 214 -6.24 0.40 -3.25
CA ARG A 214 -4.81 0.10 -3.43
C ARG A 214 -4.44 -1.35 -3.06
N THR A 215 -5.22 -2.01 -2.19
CA THR A 215 -4.89 -3.31 -1.60
C THR A 215 -5.60 -4.46 -2.29
N THR A 216 -6.91 -4.31 -2.54
CA THR A 216 -7.72 -5.39 -3.15
C THR A 216 -7.99 -5.16 -4.63
N GLY A 217 -7.55 -4.03 -5.20
CA GLY A 217 -7.84 -3.69 -6.59
C GLY A 217 -9.34 -3.51 -6.83
N LEU A 218 -9.79 -3.87 -8.04
CA LEU A 218 -11.20 -3.86 -8.43
C LEU A 218 -11.95 -5.01 -7.75
N THR A 219 -12.92 -4.66 -6.91
CA THR A 219 -13.84 -5.63 -6.29
C THR A 219 -15.29 -5.22 -6.52
N THR A 220 -16.17 -6.22 -6.47
CA THR A 220 -17.62 -6.05 -6.64
C THR A 220 -18.33 -6.55 -5.38
N GLY A 221 -19.39 -5.87 -4.98
CA GLY A 221 -20.20 -6.19 -3.82
C GLY A 221 -21.66 -5.79 -3.99
N THR A 222 -22.48 -6.14 -3.02
CA THR A 222 -23.89 -5.76 -2.93
C THR A 222 -24.08 -4.88 -1.70
N VAL A 223 -24.81 -3.78 -1.83
CA VAL A 223 -25.22 -2.96 -0.69
C VAL A 223 -26.21 -3.77 0.17
N THR A 224 -25.85 -4.08 1.40
CA THR A 224 -26.69 -4.89 2.30
C THR A 224 -27.48 -4.04 3.27
N ASP A 225 -26.93 -2.91 3.68
CA ASP A 225 -27.53 -2.03 4.67
C ASP A 225 -27.25 -0.58 4.27
N ILE A 226 -28.24 0.28 4.51
CA ILE A 226 -28.09 1.73 4.55
C ILE A 226 -28.47 2.21 5.94
N ASN A 227 -28.05 3.42 6.28
CA ASN A 227 -28.32 4.05 7.57
C ASN A 227 -27.81 3.26 8.79
N SER A 228 -26.79 2.43 8.60
CA SER A 228 -26.29 1.53 9.65
C SER A 228 -25.39 2.27 10.65
N PRO A 229 -25.44 1.96 11.95
CA PRO A 229 -24.41 2.41 12.88
C PRO A 229 -23.12 1.60 12.70
N ALA A 230 -21.98 2.21 12.99
CA ALA A 230 -20.69 1.54 13.00
C ALA A 230 -19.72 2.21 13.97
N ASN A 231 -18.76 1.46 14.48
CA ASN A 231 -17.68 1.98 15.32
C ASN A 231 -16.34 1.59 14.71
N SER A 232 -15.38 2.51 14.73
CA SER A 232 -13.99 2.19 14.42
C SER A 232 -13.32 1.56 15.63
N THR A 233 -12.30 0.74 15.37
CA THR A 233 -11.38 0.24 16.40
C THR A 233 -10.57 1.36 17.06
N ALA A 234 -10.47 2.52 16.41
CA ALA A 234 -9.86 3.74 16.93
C ALA A 234 -10.79 4.55 17.86
N GLY A 235 -12.02 4.07 18.11
CA GLY A 235 -12.95 4.67 19.09
C GLY A 235 -13.92 5.71 18.54
N SER A 236 -13.97 5.92 17.22
CA SER A 236 -14.94 6.82 16.59
C SER A 236 -16.26 6.08 16.33
N SER A 237 -17.37 6.73 16.65
CA SER A 237 -18.72 6.24 16.33
C SER A 237 -19.27 6.96 15.10
N PHE A 238 -19.94 6.18 14.25
CA PHE A 238 -20.55 6.61 13.00
C PHE A 238 -22.01 6.17 12.95
N THR A 239 -22.82 7.02 12.35
CA THR A 239 -24.23 6.80 12.04
C THR A 239 -24.44 7.03 10.55
N ASN A 240 -25.55 6.56 10.01
CA ASN A 240 -25.88 6.72 8.59
C ASN A 240 -24.96 6.01 7.58
N GLN A 241 -24.38 4.85 7.94
CA GLN A 241 -23.37 4.18 7.11
C GLN A 241 -23.99 3.20 6.10
N VAL A 242 -23.25 2.97 5.02
CA VAL A 242 -23.55 1.98 3.97
C VAL A 242 -22.69 0.73 4.19
N ARG A 243 -23.31 -0.45 4.18
CA ARG A 243 -22.61 -1.75 4.28
C ARG A 243 -22.63 -2.48 2.96
N ILE A 244 -21.50 -3.09 2.63
CA ILE A 244 -21.30 -3.82 1.38
C ILE A 244 -20.75 -5.20 1.69
N THR A 245 -21.39 -6.23 1.14
CA THR A 245 -20.89 -7.61 1.18
C THR A 245 -20.38 -8.00 -0.20
N PRO A 246 -19.22 -8.69 -0.32
CA PRO A 246 -18.73 -9.15 -1.61
C PRO A 246 -19.76 -10.05 -2.32
N VAL A 247 -19.83 -9.94 -3.65
CA VAL A 247 -20.64 -10.87 -4.45
C VAL A 247 -20.02 -12.26 -4.48
N ALA A 248 -20.80 -13.26 -4.90
CA ALA A 248 -20.30 -14.63 -5.06
C ALA A 248 -19.07 -14.67 -5.98
N GLY A 249 -18.03 -15.39 -5.56
CA GLY A 249 -16.76 -15.49 -6.28
C GLY A 249 -15.76 -14.37 -5.98
N VAL A 250 -16.11 -13.38 -5.15
CA VAL A 250 -15.19 -12.37 -4.63
C VAL A 250 -14.87 -12.70 -3.17
N ASP A 251 -13.60 -12.96 -2.85
CA ASP A 251 -13.18 -13.32 -1.48
C ASP A 251 -13.43 -12.18 -0.48
N LYS A 252 -12.96 -10.97 -0.81
CA LYS A 252 -13.14 -9.77 0.00
C LYS A 252 -13.54 -8.60 -0.87
N PHE A 253 -14.53 -7.84 -0.42
CA PHE A 253 -14.86 -6.55 -0.99
C PHE A 253 -13.79 -5.51 -0.64
N SER A 254 -13.28 -5.51 0.59
CA SER A 254 -12.25 -4.56 1.03
C SER A 254 -11.28 -5.14 2.05
N ASN A 255 -10.10 -4.53 2.14
CA ASN A 255 -9.07 -4.83 3.14
C ASN A 255 -8.35 -3.54 3.59
N ASN A 256 -7.50 -3.65 4.62
CA ASN A 256 -6.68 -2.55 5.11
C ASN A 256 -5.90 -1.87 3.96
N GLY A 257 -5.97 -0.55 3.90
CA GLY A 257 -5.40 0.27 2.82
C GLY A 257 -6.39 0.65 1.72
N ASP A 258 -7.53 -0.05 1.57
CA ASP A 258 -8.58 0.38 0.64
C ASP A 258 -9.37 1.61 1.14
N SER A 259 -9.16 2.01 2.39
CA SER A 259 -9.65 3.25 2.98
C SER A 259 -9.47 4.43 2.02
N GLY A 260 -10.58 5.11 1.71
CA GLY A 260 -10.63 6.26 0.83
C GLY A 260 -11.13 5.91 -0.57
N SER A 261 -11.28 4.62 -0.90
CA SER A 261 -11.90 4.20 -2.16
C SER A 261 -13.35 4.67 -2.24
N VAL A 262 -13.71 5.36 -3.31
CA VAL A 262 -15.11 5.58 -3.63
C VAL A 262 -15.75 4.30 -4.15
N ILE A 263 -17.01 4.10 -3.80
CA ILE A 263 -17.84 2.99 -4.26
C ILE A 263 -18.81 3.56 -5.29
N VAL A 264 -18.90 2.91 -6.45
CA VAL A 264 -19.79 3.32 -7.54
C VAL A 264 -20.81 2.24 -7.87
N ASN A 265 -21.97 2.65 -8.37
CA ASN A 265 -22.96 1.74 -8.94
C ASN A 265 -22.61 1.31 -10.38
N ALA A 266 -23.48 0.51 -10.99
CA ALA A 266 -23.31 0.03 -12.36
C ALA A 266 -23.15 1.16 -13.40
N SER A 267 -23.78 2.32 -13.14
CA SER A 267 -23.75 3.54 -13.96
C SER A 267 -22.55 4.44 -13.68
N ASN A 268 -21.54 3.99 -12.91
CA ASN A 268 -20.39 4.80 -12.48
C ASN A 268 -20.74 6.05 -11.66
N GLN A 269 -21.89 6.08 -10.99
CA GLN A 269 -22.23 7.14 -10.05
C GLN A 269 -21.65 6.78 -8.68
N VAL A 270 -20.98 7.73 -8.03
CA VAL A 270 -20.44 7.53 -6.68
C VAL A 270 -21.59 7.50 -5.67
N VAL A 271 -21.64 6.45 -4.85
CA VAL A 271 -22.70 6.23 -3.86
C VAL A 271 -22.20 6.23 -2.41
N ALA A 272 -20.91 5.95 -2.19
CA ALA A 272 -20.33 5.91 -0.84
C ALA A 272 -18.80 6.07 -0.85
N LEU A 273 -18.22 6.41 0.31
CA LEU A 273 -16.77 6.48 0.55
C LEU A 273 -16.36 5.42 1.59
N LEU A 274 -15.60 4.40 1.17
CA LEU A 274 -15.15 3.32 2.04
C LEU A 274 -14.19 3.85 3.12
N TRP A 275 -14.42 3.48 4.38
CA TRP A 275 -13.52 3.81 5.50
C TRP A 275 -13.13 2.62 6.37
N GLY A 276 -13.85 1.50 6.28
CA GLY A 276 -13.56 0.33 7.11
C GLY A 276 -14.18 -0.96 6.59
N GLY A 277 -13.96 -2.04 7.33
CA GLY A 277 -14.44 -3.38 7.02
C GLY A 277 -14.19 -4.34 8.18
N ASN A 278 -14.68 -5.58 8.05
CA ASN A 278 -14.43 -6.65 9.02
C ASN A 278 -13.82 -7.89 8.35
N THR A 279 -14.58 -8.97 8.18
CA THR A 279 -14.28 -10.20 7.45
C THR A 279 -14.44 -10.01 5.94
N GLY A 280 -13.77 -9.00 5.38
CA GLY A 280 -13.80 -8.72 3.93
C GLY A 280 -15.01 -7.93 3.42
N ASN A 281 -15.97 -7.57 4.27
CA ASN A 281 -17.04 -6.64 3.93
C ASN A 281 -16.54 -5.19 3.93
N GLY A 282 -17.30 -4.29 3.30
CA GLY A 282 -17.09 -2.85 3.34
C GLY A 282 -18.06 -2.13 4.26
N VAL A 283 -17.56 -1.10 4.94
CA VAL A 283 -18.32 -0.10 5.68
C VAL A 283 -17.90 1.27 5.16
N ALA A 284 -18.88 2.04 4.70
CA ALA A 284 -18.64 3.26 3.94
C ALA A 284 -19.57 4.40 4.39
N ASN A 285 -19.07 5.62 4.31
CA ASN A 285 -19.85 6.83 4.55
C ASN A 285 -20.82 7.04 3.39
N ASN A 286 -22.06 7.47 3.67
CA ASN A 286 -22.99 7.91 2.63
C ASN A 286 -22.37 9.08 1.85
N ILE A 287 -22.38 9.02 0.51
CA ILE A 287 -21.72 10.07 -0.29
C ILE A 287 -22.35 11.44 -0.05
N GLY A 288 -23.67 11.54 0.16
CA GLY A 288 -24.34 12.81 0.42
C GLY A 288 -23.81 13.51 1.67
N ASP A 289 -23.58 12.74 2.74
CA ASP A 289 -23.00 13.27 3.98
C ASP A 289 -21.56 13.74 3.77
N VAL A 290 -20.78 13.02 2.96
CA VAL A 290 -19.40 13.40 2.62
C VAL A 290 -19.36 14.70 1.82
N LEU A 291 -20.24 14.85 0.82
CA LEU A 291 -20.35 16.07 0.01
C LEU A 291 -20.69 17.27 0.89
N ALA A 292 -21.67 17.12 1.79
CA ALA A 292 -22.10 18.17 2.69
C ALA A 292 -21.01 18.53 3.71
N ALA A 293 -20.39 17.54 4.36
CA ALA A 293 -19.36 17.76 5.37
C ALA A 293 -18.10 18.42 4.80
N MET A 294 -17.70 18.04 3.59
CA MET A 294 -16.48 18.57 2.95
C MET A 294 -16.73 19.83 2.10
N GLY A 295 -18.00 20.23 1.89
CA GLY A 295 -18.32 21.35 1.00
C GLY A 295 -17.85 21.11 -0.44
N ILE A 296 -18.14 19.94 -1.00
CA ILE A 296 -17.72 19.54 -2.34
C ILE A 296 -18.87 19.00 -3.19
N THR A 297 -18.67 18.98 -4.50
CA THR A 297 -19.50 18.27 -5.49
C THR A 297 -18.63 17.34 -6.32
N ILE A 298 -19.20 16.23 -6.80
CA ILE A 298 -18.52 15.33 -7.73
C ILE A 298 -19.27 15.44 -9.06
N PRO A 299 -18.76 16.25 -10.01
CA PRO A 299 -19.41 16.39 -11.31
C PRO A 299 -19.27 15.10 -12.12
N ALA A 300 -20.21 14.88 -13.05
CA ALA A 300 -20.02 13.88 -14.08
C ALA A 300 -18.83 14.29 -14.97
N GLY A 301 -17.93 13.35 -15.26
CA GLY A 301 -16.89 13.54 -16.25
C GLY A 301 -17.50 13.51 -17.65
N VAL A 302 -16.93 14.31 -18.55
CA VAL A 302 -17.19 14.21 -19.98
C VAL A 302 -16.35 13.08 -20.56
N ALA A 303 -16.98 12.19 -21.32
CA ALA A 303 -16.33 11.04 -21.96
C ALA A 303 -15.47 11.41 -23.17
N ASP A 304 -15.47 12.69 -23.58
CA ASP A 304 -14.72 13.17 -24.73
C ASP A 304 -13.31 13.61 -24.35
N ILE A 305 -12.35 13.04 -25.08
CA ILE A 305 -10.93 13.35 -25.05
C ILE A 305 -10.75 14.76 -25.63
N ASP A 306 -10.88 15.77 -24.79
CA ASP A 306 -10.20 17.04 -24.96
C ASP A 306 -9.55 17.39 -23.63
N PHE A 307 -8.22 17.26 -23.59
CA PHE A 307 -7.40 17.79 -22.50
C PHE A 307 -7.67 19.28 -22.39
N VAL A 308 -8.58 19.67 -21.50
CA VAL A 308 -8.54 21.02 -20.93
C VAL A 308 -7.30 21.06 -20.05
N ARG A 309 -6.16 21.37 -20.68
CA ARG A 309 -5.03 21.98 -19.99
C ARG A 309 -5.57 23.28 -19.43
N ASP A 310 -5.97 23.24 -18.17
CA ASP A 310 -5.99 24.45 -17.36
C ASP A 310 -4.59 25.06 -17.50
N THR A 311 -4.50 26.25 -18.08
CA THR A 311 -3.26 26.94 -18.42
C THR A 311 -2.62 27.44 -17.13
N ALA A 312 -2.13 26.52 -16.30
CA ALA A 312 -1.29 26.84 -15.18
C ALA A 312 0.14 27.04 -15.68
N ALA A 313 0.79 28.07 -15.15
CA ALA A 313 2.20 28.37 -15.37
C ALA A 313 3.08 27.10 -15.29
N PRO A 314 4.15 27.00 -16.10
CA PRO A 314 4.97 25.82 -16.14
C PRO A 314 5.46 25.47 -14.73
N ALA A 315 5.25 24.21 -14.36
CA ALA A 315 5.76 23.63 -13.11
C ALA A 315 7.25 23.99 -12.94
N PRO A 316 7.74 24.22 -11.71
CA PRO A 316 9.18 24.25 -11.49
C PRO A 316 9.76 22.95 -12.06
N LEU A 317 10.79 23.10 -12.89
CA LEU A 317 11.49 21.95 -13.48
C LEU A 317 11.93 21.04 -12.32
N PRO A 318 11.75 19.71 -12.44
CA PRO A 318 12.21 18.78 -11.42
C PRO A 318 13.69 19.03 -11.17
N THR A 319 14.10 18.98 -9.90
CA THR A 319 15.50 19.20 -9.56
C THR A 319 16.36 18.14 -10.27
N GLU A 320 17.61 18.49 -10.59
CA GLU A 320 18.54 17.55 -11.23
C GLU A 320 18.61 16.21 -10.44
N ARG A 321 18.52 16.30 -9.12
CA ARG A 321 18.49 15.14 -8.22
C ARG A 321 17.24 14.28 -8.37
N GLU A 322 16.06 14.88 -8.51
CA GLU A 322 14.81 14.14 -8.78
C GLU A 322 14.85 13.42 -10.13
N ILE A 323 15.42 14.05 -11.15
CA ILE A 323 15.61 13.44 -12.47
C ILE A 323 16.51 12.20 -12.36
N LEU A 324 17.63 12.30 -11.64
CA LEU A 324 18.56 11.20 -11.42
C LEU A 324 17.91 10.05 -10.62
N LEU A 325 17.19 10.34 -9.55
CA LEU A 325 16.49 9.30 -8.76
C LEU A 325 15.41 8.59 -9.58
N ARG A 326 14.64 9.32 -10.40
CA ARG A 326 13.66 8.73 -11.32
C ARG A 326 14.32 7.80 -12.34
N ARG A 327 15.53 8.14 -12.82
CA ARG A 327 16.32 7.25 -13.71
C ARG A 327 16.67 5.94 -13.01
N VAL A 328 17.12 6.00 -11.75
CA VAL A 328 17.45 4.80 -10.95
C VAL A 328 16.22 3.92 -10.75
N GLN A 329 15.12 4.51 -10.27
CA GLN A 329 13.86 3.78 -10.03
C GLN A 329 13.34 3.13 -11.31
N ARG A 330 13.33 3.86 -12.43
CA ARG A 330 12.93 3.33 -13.74
C ARG A 330 13.79 2.14 -14.15
N THR A 331 15.09 2.20 -13.92
CA THR A 331 16.03 1.13 -14.27
C THR A 331 15.76 -0.14 -13.45
N LEU A 332 15.59 0.01 -12.13
CA LEU A 332 15.31 -1.11 -11.23
C LEU A 332 13.96 -1.78 -11.54
N ARG A 333 12.92 -0.99 -11.86
CA ARG A 333 11.57 -1.50 -12.19
C ARG A 333 11.53 -2.43 -13.41
N GLN A 334 12.53 -2.36 -14.29
CA GLN A 334 12.56 -3.14 -15.54
C GLN A 334 12.76 -4.63 -15.33
N THR A 335 13.21 -5.08 -14.16
CA THR A 335 13.51 -6.49 -13.90
C THR A 335 12.91 -6.94 -12.59
N GLU A 336 12.61 -8.23 -12.44
CA GLU A 336 12.08 -8.78 -11.19
C GLU A 336 13.09 -8.63 -10.04
N ARG A 337 14.37 -8.90 -10.31
CA ARG A 337 15.47 -8.70 -9.34
C ARG A 337 15.63 -7.25 -8.93
N GLY A 338 15.57 -6.32 -9.89
CA GLY A 338 15.62 -4.88 -9.61
C GLY A 338 14.40 -4.38 -8.83
N ARG A 339 13.19 -4.91 -9.11
CA ARG A 339 11.98 -4.61 -8.32
C ARG A 339 12.11 -5.09 -6.88
N ALA A 340 12.65 -6.29 -6.65
CA ALA A 340 12.88 -6.79 -5.29
C ALA A 340 13.81 -5.86 -4.48
N VAL A 341 14.90 -5.39 -5.11
CA VAL A 341 15.82 -4.41 -4.49
C VAL A 341 15.12 -3.08 -4.23
N LEU A 342 14.38 -2.56 -5.20
CA LEU A 342 13.65 -1.30 -5.07
C LEU A 342 12.59 -1.37 -3.95
N ASN A 343 11.87 -2.49 -3.84
CA ASN A 343 10.85 -2.69 -2.81
C ASN A 343 11.45 -2.64 -1.41
N VAL A 344 12.60 -3.28 -1.19
CA VAL A 344 13.32 -3.20 0.09
C VAL A 344 13.69 -1.75 0.42
N VAL A 345 14.21 -1.00 -0.56
CA VAL A 345 14.55 0.41 -0.36
C VAL A 345 13.30 1.24 -0.03
N LEU A 346 12.19 1.06 -0.75
CA LEU A 346 10.96 1.82 -0.54
C LEU A 346 10.26 1.46 0.78
N GLU A 347 10.25 0.18 1.14
CA GLU A 347 9.64 -0.34 2.36
C GLU A 347 10.35 0.18 3.61
N PHE A 348 11.68 0.20 3.60
CA PHE A 348 12.46 0.50 4.80
C PHE A 348 13.09 1.90 4.83
N ARG A 349 13.00 2.71 3.76
CA ARG A 349 13.59 4.07 3.74
C ARG A 349 13.22 4.92 4.95
N PHE A 350 11.95 4.87 5.38
CA PHE A 350 11.48 5.67 6.50
C PHE A 350 12.06 5.19 7.82
N GLU A 351 12.09 3.88 8.02
CA GLU A 351 12.67 3.28 9.22
C GLU A 351 14.17 3.57 9.31
N VAL A 352 14.92 3.36 8.22
CA VAL A 352 16.35 3.64 8.16
C VAL A 352 16.64 5.13 8.41
N MET A 353 15.85 6.04 7.83
CA MET A 353 16.01 7.47 8.07
C MET A 353 15.69 7.86 9.52
N GLN A 354 14.64 7.27 10.12
CA GLN A 354 14.36 7.49 11.53
C GLN A 354 15.48 6.96 12.43
N LEU A 355 16.05 5.79 12.12
CA LEU A 355 17.18 5.25 12.86
C LEU A 355 18.42 6.14 12.71
N LEU A 356 18.73 6.62 11.51
CA LEU A 356 19.84 7.56 11.27
C LEU A 356 19.69 8.86 12.09
N GLN A 357 18.47 9.38 12.23
CA GLN A 357 18.21 10.65 12.92
C GLN A 357 18.05 10.49 14.43
N LYS A 358 17.34 9.45 14.86
CA LYS A 358 16.89 9.29 16.25
C LYS A 358 17.72 8.30 17.04
N GLN A 359 18.37 7.33 16.37
CA GLN A 359 19.22 6.35 17.04
C GLN A 359 20.69 6.75 16.96
N ARG A 360 21.25 7.15 18.11
CA ARG A 360 22.61 7.70 18.21
C ARG A 360 23.67 6.74 17.65
N ALA A 361 23.58 5.45 17.93
CA ALA A 361 24.55 4.47 17.46
C ALA A 361 24.60 4.39 15.92
N VAL A 362 23.43 4.41 15.27
CA VAL A 362 23.29 4.38 13.81
C VAL A 362 23.82 5.68 13.20
N GLY A 363 23.43 6.83 13.76
CA GLY A 363 23.93 8.13 13.29
C GLY A 363 25.46 8.29 13.43
N VAL A 364 26.04 7.81 14.53
CA VAL A 364 27.51 7.81 14.74
C VAL A 364 28.20 6.88 13.75
N ALA A 365 27.68 5.68 13.53
CA ALA A 365 28.24 4.74 12.54
C ALA A 365 28.23 5.34 11.12
N TRP A 366 27.14 6.02 10.74
CA TRP A 366 27.00 6.72 9.46
C TRP A 366 28.04 7.82 9.28
N GLN A 367 28.22 8.68 10.29
CA GLN A 367 29.20 9.77 10.25
C GLN A 367 30.65 9.25 10.27
N ARG A 368 30.96 8.33 11.19
CA ARG A 368 32.32 7.80 11.39
C ARG A 368 32.86 7.08 10.15
N HIS A 369 31.98 6.46 9.36
CA HIS A 369 32.36 5.72 8.17
C HIS A 369 32.10 6.47 6.86
N GLN A 370 32.11 7.81 6.90
CA GLN A 370 32.04 8.65 5.70
C GLN A 370 30.75 8.48 4.88
N GLY A 371 29.65 8.08 5.52
CA GLY A 371 28.35 7.87 4.87
C GLY A 371 27.90 9.03 3.99
N PRO A 372 27.89 10.29 4.49
CA PRO A 372 27.55 11.45 3.66
C PRO A 372 28.44 11.62 2.43
N THR A 373 29.75 11.37 2.57
CA THR A 373 30.74 11.55 1.51
C THR A 373 30.61 10.47 0.44
N PHE A 374 30.38 9.21 0.83
CA PHE A 374 30.05 8.12 -0.09
C PHE A 374 28.71 8.35 -0.80
N LEU A 375 27.70 8.87 -0.10
CA LEU A 375 26.42 9.23 -0.71
C LEU A 375 26.59 10.33 -1.76
N ALA A 376 27.43 11.34 -1.49
CA ALA A 376 27.77 12.37 -2.47
C ALA A 376 28.49 11.80 -3.70
N ALA A 377 29.43 10.85 -3.50
CA ALA A 377 30.10 10.15 -4.59
C ALA A 377 29.14 9.33 -5.46
N LEU A 378 28.16 8.65 -4.84
CA LEU A 378 27.09 7.94 -5.56
C LEU A 378 26.25 8.91 -6.42
N PHE A 379 25.85 10.06 -5.87
CA PHE A 379 25.12 11.08 -6.64
C PHE A 379 25.94 11.65 -7.79
N ARG A 380 27.24 11.85 -7.59
CA ARG A 380 28.14 12.30 -8.65
C ARG A 380 28.26 11.27 -9.76
N SER A 381 28.42 9.98 -9.43
CA SER A 381 28.45 8.89 -10.42
C SER A 381 27.15 8.77 -11.21
N LEU A 382 26.00 9.08 -10.60
CA LEU A 382 24.71 9.16 -11.31
C LEU A 382 24.66 10.30 -12.34
N LYS A 383 25.27 11.45 -12.00
CA LYS A 383 25.32 12.64 -12.86
C LYS A 383 26.37 12.50 -13.97
N GLU A 384 27.53 11.94 -13.63
CA GLU A 384 28.70 11.79 -14.48
C GLU A 384 28.96 10.28 -14.65
N PRO A 385 28.48 9.62 -15.72
CA PRO A 385 28.64 8.16 -15.88
C PRO A 385 30.10 7.67 -15.93
N ALA A 386 31.05 8.57 -16.21
CA ALA A 386 32.48 8.30 -16.18
C ALA A 386 33.13 8.52 -14.79
N TYR A 387 32.38 9.03 -13.81
CA TYR A 387 32.89 9.21 -12.45
C TYR A 387 32.85 7.88 -11.69
N CYS A 388 34.04 7.37 -11.40
CA CYS A 388 34.25 6.18 -10.58
C CYS A 388 34.12 6.56 -9.10
N ILE A 389 33.25 5.85 -8.38
CA ILE A 389 33.06 5.95 -6.94
C ILE A 389 34.37 5.52 -6.27
N PRO A 390 34.96 6.34 -5.38
CA PRO A 390 36.17 5.96 -4.68
C PRO A 390 35.96 4.68 -3.87
N ARG A 391 36.88 3.72 -3.95
CA ARG A 391 36.81 2.50 -3.10
C ARG A 391 37.06 2.79 -1.63
N GLN A 392 37.77 3.89 -1.35
CA GLN A 392 38.04 4.39 -0.01
C GLN A 392 37.96 5.92 0.03
N ILE A 393 37.48 6.46 1.14
CA ILE A 393 37.45 7.89 1.46
C ILE A 393 38.01 8.05 2.87
N GLU A 394 39.06 8.86 3.04
CA GLU A 394 39.73 9.07 4.33
C GLU A 394 40.12 7.74 5.02
N GLY A 395 40.59 6.75 4.24
CA GLY A 395 40.97 5.42 4.74
C GLY A 395 39.81 4.49 5.11
N VAL A 396 38.55 4.90 4.91
CA VAL A 396 37.36 4.06 5.11
C VAL A 396 36.92 3.49 3.78
N SER A 397 36.81 2.15 3.67
CA SER A 397 36.29 1.51 2.46
C SER A 397 34.76 1.47 2.38
N VAL A 398 34.21 1.38 1.17
CA VAL A 398 32.77 1.18 0.93
C VAL A 398 32.27 -0.06 1.68
N GLN A 399 33.04 -1.15 1.64
CA GLN A 399 32.72 -2.39 2.36
C GLN A 399 32.59 -2.15 3.86
N ARG A 400 33.51 -1.38 4.46
CA ARG A 400 33.49 -1.07 5.89
C ARG A 400 32.27 -0.22 6.27
N LEU A 401 31.92 0.76 5.44
CA LEU A 401 30.68 1.52 5.60
C LEU A 401 29.46 0.60 5.56
N LEU A 402 29.32 -0.20 4.50
CA LEU A 402 28.15 -1.06 4.30
C LEU A 402 28.00 -2.11 5.41
N MET A 403 29.09 -2.75 5.84
CA MET A 403 29.06 -3.70 6.96
C MET A 403 28.71 -3.02 8.29
N SER A 404 29.29 -1.85 8.58
CA SER A 404 28.96 -1.11 9.80
C SER A 404 27.51 -0.65 9.83
N MET A 405 26.96 -0.24 8.69
CA MET A 405 25.56 0.16 8.57
C MET A 405 24.64 -1.05 8.68
N ALA A 406 24.95 -2.18 8.02
CA ALA A 406 24.16 -3.40 8.13
C ALA A 406 24.07 -3.88 9.59
N ALA A 407 25.21 -3.97 10.29
CA ALA A 407 25.25 -4.41 11.69
C ALA A 407 24.45 -3.49 12.63
N THR A 408 24.62 -2.16 12.49
CA THR A 408 23.92 -1.20 13.38
C THR A 408 22.44 -1.07 13.07
N LEU A 409 22.02 -1.23 11.81
CA LEU A 409 20.62 -1.30 11.43
C LEU A 409 19.97 -2.63 11.83
N GLU A 410 20.71 -3.74 11.80
CA GLU A 410 20.20 -5.01 12.32
C GLU A 410 20.01 -4.96 13.84
N GLU A 411 20.93 -4.34 14.58
CA GLU A 411 20.83 -4.24 16.04
C GLU A 411 19.61 -3.42 16.50
N HIS A 412 19.32 -2.31 15.80
CA HIS A 412 18.30 -1.35 16.22
C HIS A 412 17.02 -1.36 15.38
N GLY A 413 17.02 -2.09 14.27
CA GLY A 413 15.90 -2.19 13.37
C GLY A 413 14.80 -3.13 13.84
N SER A 414 13.62 -2.94 13.27
CA SER A 414 12.48 -3.84 13.36
C SER A 414 12.86 -5.25 12.90
N ALA A 415 12.10 -6.25 13.34
CA ALA A 415 12.31 -7.63 12.91
C ALA A 415 12.24 -7.78 11.37
N ARG A 416 11.42 -6.96 10.71
CA ARG A 416 11.29 -6.92 9.25
C ARG A 416 12.53 -6.32 8.58
N LEU A 417 13.03 -5.19 9.08
CA LEU A 417 14.25 -4.57 8.58
C LEU A 417 15.45 -5.51 8.74
N ARG A 418 15.59 -6.14 9.92
CA ARG A 418 16.61 -7.18 10.17
C ARG A 418 16.57 -8.29 9.11
N THR A 419 15.38 -8.87 8.91
CA THR A 419 15.19 -9.95 7.93
C THR A 419 15.56 -9.51 6.51
N ALA A 420 15.21 -8.28 6.13
CA ALA A 420 15.56 -7.73 4.83
C ALA A 420 17.07 -7.50 4.67
N ILE A 421 17.75 -6.97 5.69
CA ILE A 421 19.20 -6.77 5.67
C ILE A 421 19.91 -8.12 5.54
N SER A 422 19.57 -9.11 6.38
CA SER A 422 20.21 -10.42 6.32
C SER A 422 19.99 -11.13 4.98
N ARG A 423 18.87 -10.84 4.28
CA ARG A 423 18.58 -11.39 2.95
C ARG A 423 19.33 -10.70 1.81
N HIS A 424 19.59 -9.39 1.91
CA HIS A 424 20.03 -8.58 0.77
C HIS A 424 21.43 -7.95 0.92
N ALA A 425 21.99 -7.88 2.13
CA ALA A 425 23.25 -7.19 2.40
C ALA A 425 24.42 -7.75 1.57
N LEU A 426 24.50 -9.08 1.42
CA LEU A 426 25.58 -9.71 0.66
C LEU A 426 25.55 -9.30 -0.82
N ALA A 427 24.37 -9.30 -1.44
CA ALA A 427 24.22 -8.90 -2.84
C ALA A 427 24.57 -7.41 -3.08
N VAL A 428 24.29 -6.55 -2.09
CA VAL A 428 24.66 -5.13 -2.15
C VAL A 428 26.17 -4.96 -1.97
N LEU A 429 26.79 -5.71 -1.05
CA LEU A 429 28.24 -5.72 -0.84
C LEU A 429 28.97 -6.20 -2.10
N GLU A 430 28.53 -7.31 -2.70
CA GLU A 430 29.10 -7.84 -3.95
C GLU A 430 28.99 -6.84 -5.11
N ALA A 431 27.83 -6.20 -5.26
CA ALA A 431 27.63 -5.20 -6.30
C ALA A 431 28.54 -3.97 -6.09
N ALA A 432 28.72 -3.53 -4.84
CA ALA A 432 29.57 -2.39 -4.51
C ALA A 432 31.08 -2.69 -4.60
N ASP A 433 31.48 -3.96 -4.45
CA ASP A 433 32.88 -4.40 -4.56
C ASP A 433 33.31 -4.60 -6.03
N GLN A 434 32.40 -5.10 -6.87
CA GLN A 434 32.69 -5.46 -8.25
C GLN A 434 32.64 -4.29 -9.24
N HIS A 435 31.98 -3.19 -8.87
CA HIS A 435 31.62 -2.12 -9.80
C HIS A 435 31.96 -0.75 -9.24
N ASP A 436 32.59 0.08 -10.06
CA ASP A 436 33.08 1.39 -9.65
C ASP A 436 32.10 2.51 -10.05
N THR A 437 31.00 2.23 -10.76
CA THR A 437 29.98 3.23 -11.14
C THR A 437 28.56 2.81 -10.77
N VAL A 438 27.65 3.78 -10.55
CA VAL A 438 26.25 3.47 -10.21
C VAL A 438 25.55 2.74 -11.37
N ASP A 439 25.85 3.05 -12.63
CA ASP A 439 25.24 2.37 -13.78
C ASP A 439 25.65 0.88 -13.86
N GLU A 440 26.86 0.54 -13.43
CA GLU A 440 27.33 -0.84 -13.31
C GLU A 440 26.68 -1.58 -12.14
N ILE A 441 26.61 -0.94 -10.98
CA ILE A 441 25.92 -1.46 -9.80
C ILE A 441 24.45 -1.75 -10.13
N LEU A 442 23.74 -0.82 -10.78
CA LEU A 442 22.34 -1.02 -11.18
C LEU A 442 22.17 -2.15 -12.19
N ARG A 443 23.11 -2.32 -13.12
CA ARG A 443 23.11 -3.47 -14.05
C ARG A 443 23.27 -4.80 -13.32
N HIS A 444 24.20 -4.86 -12.37
CA HIS A 444 24.40 -6.05 -11.54
C HIS A 444 23.13 -6.39 -10.74
N LEU A 445 22.56 -5.40 -10.06
CA LEU A 445 21.35 -5.57 -9.25
C LEU A 445 20.11 -5.94 -10.08
N THR A 446 20.07 -5.58 -11.37
CA THR A 446 19.01 -5.97 -12.30
C THR A 446 19.25 -7.30 -13.01
N GLY A 447 20.42 -7.93 -12.83
CA GLY A 447 20.76 -9.22 -13.45
C GLY A 447 20.99 -9.15 -14.96
N ARG A 448 21.31 -7.98 -15.52
CA ARG A 448 21.59 -7.81 -16.96
C ARG A 448 23.05 -8.14 -17.27
N SER A 449 23.28 -9.23 -18.02
CA SER A 449 24.59 -9.60 -18.58
C SER A 449 24.90 -8.78 -19.85
N ARG A 450 26.17 -8.41 -20.05
CA ARG A 450 26.70 -7.62 -21.19
C ARG A 450 26.36 -8.23 -22.57
N PRO A 451 26.22 -7.41 -23.63
CA PRO A 451 26.98 -7.62 -24.87
C PRO A 451 28.39 -7.04 -24.68
N LEU A 452 29.42 -7.75 -25.15
CA LEU A 452 30.83 -7.30 -25.13
C LEU A 452 30.95 -5.84 -25.64
N PRO A 453 31.82 -5.01 -25.06
CA PRO A 453 32.09 -3.69 -25.61
C PRO A 453 32.87 -3.88 -26.92
N ALA A 454 32.74 -2.95 -27.86
CA ALA A 454 33.80 -2.79 -28.86
C ALA A 454 35.12 -2.57 -28.12
N GLN A 455 36.19 -3.28 -28.53
CA GLN A 455 37.51 -3.20 -27.91
C GLN A 455 37.96 -1.73 -27.81
N GLY A 456 38.26 -1.24 -26.60
CA GLY A 456 38.98 0.03 -26.41
C GLY A 456 38.45 1.09 -25.43
N GLN A 457 37.37 0.86 -24.67
CA GLN A 457 36.93 1.80 -23.62
C GLN A 457 36.92 1.14 -22.23
N GLU A 458 38.05 1.21 -21.54
CA GLU A 458 38.09 1.08 -20.08
C GLU A 458 37.61 2.42 -19.49
N ILE A 459 36.49 2.41 -18.77
CA ILE A 459 35.87 3.62 -18.19
C ILE A 459 36.63 4.06 -16.92
N CYS A 460 37.23 3.12 -16.19
CA CYS A 460 38.07 3.37 -15.02
C CYS A 460 39.46 2.73 -15.27
N PRO A 461 40.57 3.47 -15.10
CA PRO A 461 41.91 2.90 -15.23
C PRO A 461 42.18 1.86 -14.12
N PRO A 462 42.99 0.82 -14.37
CA PRO A 462 43.30 -0.19 -13.37
C PRO A 462 43.97 0.42 -12.14
N VAL A 463 43.51 0.00 -10.96
CA VAL A 463 44.08 0.37 -9.66
C VAL A 463 45.54 -0.06 -9.64
N ALA A 464 46.46 0.90 -9.50
CA ALA A 464 47.85 0.58 -9.23
C ALA A 464 47.92 -0.12 -7.87
N VAL A 465 48.20 -1.43 -7.91
CA VAL A 465 48.52 -2.21 -6.71
C VAL A 465 49.89 -1.73 -6.26
N HIS A 466 49.92 -0.78 -5.31
CA HIS A 466 51.14 -0.49 -4.59
C HIS A 466 51.44 -1.69 -3.67
N SER A 467 52.40 -2.49 -4.11
CA SER A 467 53.10 -3.55 -3.36
C SER A 467 53.83 -3.00 -2.15
#